data_AF-A0A1P8RF35-F1
#
_entry.id   AF-A0A1P8RF35-F1
#
_cell.length_a   1.000
_cell.length_b   1.000
_cell.length_c   1.000
_cell.angle_alpha   90.00
_cell.angle_beta   90.00
_cell.angle_gamma   90.00
#
_symmetry.space_group_name_H-M   'P 1'
#
loop_
_entity.id
_entity.type
_entity.pdbx_description
1 polymer ?
#
loop_
_entity_poly.entity_id
_entity_poly.type
_entity_poly.pdbx_seq_one_letter_code
_entity_poly.pdbx_strand_id
1 'polypeptide(L)'
;MAFECQSCDYVSFPDEKRTCKRCGDAPATFEEVQLAERGEIQTFVVQEYLPDDIEVPQPLAIVDLPQADGSGESARVYGLLTETELEELSVGTEVVARFRELFDDGERPINSFKFSVPREVKR
;
A
#
# COMPACT_ATOMS: atom_id res chain seq x y z
N MET A 1 10.11 -0.29 1.46
CA MET A 1 10.71 -0.82 2.70
C MET A 1 9.62 -0.94 3.76
N ALA A 2 9.72 -1.94 4.62
CA ALA A 2 8.89 -2.18 5.80
C ALA A 2 9.76 -2.81 6.91
N PHE A 3 9.16 -3.17 8.05
CA PHE A 3 9.89 -3.62 9.24
C PHE A 3 9.31 -4.93 9.78
N GLU A 4 10.06 -6.04 9.70
CA GLU A 4 9.65 -7.35 10.20
C GLU A 4 10.05 -7.55 11.67
N CYS A 5 9.09 -7.90 12.52
CA CYS A 5 9.31 -8.19 13.93
C CYS A 5 10.02 -9.54 14.10
N GLN A 6 11.22 -9.52 14.68
CA GLN A 6 12.05 -10.72 14.89
C GLN A 6 11.49 -11.71 15.94
N SER A 7 10.42 -11.32 16.64
CA SER A 7 9.76 -12.15 17.66
C SER A 7 8.50 -12.87 17.13
N CYS A 8 7.90 -12.43 16.02
CA CYS A 8 6.62 -12.99 15.53
C CYS A 8 6.35 -12.82 14.03
N ASP A 9 7.35 -12.44 13.25
CA ASP A 9 7.33 -12.31 11.78
C ASP A 9 6.32 -11.28 11.23
N TYR A 10 5.71 -10.48 12.12
CA TYR A 10 4.79 -9.42 11.72
C TYR A 10 5.52 -8.31 10.96
N VAL A 11 5.07 -8.00 9.75
CA VAL A 11 5.61 -6.90 8.95
C VAL A 11 4.83 -5.61 9.20
N SER A 12 5.47 -4.67 9.89
CA SER A 12 4.97 -3.33 10.15
C SER A 12 5.30 -2.38 9.00
N PHE A 13 4.28 -1.64 8.55
CA PHE A 13 4.42 -0.52 7.63
C PHE A 13 3.52 0.64 8.13
N PRO A 14 3.92 1.91 8.00
CA PRO A 14 5.20 2.38 7.44
C PRO A 14 6.37 2.38 8.42
N ASP A 15 6.12 2.30 9.73
CA ASP A 15 7.17 2.50 10.74
C ASP A 15 7.35 1.28 11.66
N GLU A 16 8.58 1.10 12.14
CA GLU A 16 8.86 0.36 13.37
C GLU A 16 8.39 1.14 14.61
N LYS A 17 7.97 0.42 15.65
CA LYS A 17 7.58 0.98 16.94
C LYS A 17 8.33 0.26 18.05
N ARG A 18 8.53 0.92 19.19
CA ARG A 18 9.16 0.30 20.38
C ARG A 18 8.44 -0.98 20.84
N THR A 19 7.13 -1.07 20.61
CA THR A 19 6.30 -2.23 20.94
C THR A 19 5.69 -2.82 19.68
N CYS A 20 5.83 -4.13 19.47
CA CYS A 20 5.19 -4.81 18.35
C CYS A 20 3.66 -4.82 18.50
N LYS A 21 2.95 -4.35 17.48
CA LYS A 21 1.48 -4.25 17.50
C LYS A 21 0.76 -5.60 17.50
N ARG A 22 1.45 -6.67 17.08
CA ARG A 22 0.89 -8.03 16.99
C ARG A 22 1.17 -8.85 18.26
N CYS A 23 2.44 -9.02 18.62
CA CYS A 23 2.82 -9.88 19.75
C CYS A 23 3.03 -9.13 21.08
N GLY A 24 3.10 -7.80 21.07
CA GLY A 24 3.28 -6.99 22.27
C GLY A 24 4.71 -6.93 22.81
N ASP A 25 5.70 -7.51 22.11
CA ASP A 25 7.10 -7.47 22.53
C ASP A 25 7.62 -6.04 22.72
N ALA A 26 8.41 -5.80 23.77
CA ALA A 26 8.85 -4.46 24.20
C ALA A 26 10.14 -4.53 25.08
N PRO A 27 11.31 -4.07 24.59
CA PRO A 27 11.53 -3.47 23.27
C PRO A 27 11.50 -4.55 22.18
N ALA A 28 10.65 -4.34 21.17
CA ALA A 28 10.66 -5.19 19.99
C ALA A 28 11.90 -4.92 19.12
N THR A 29 12.45 -5.98 18.53
CA THR A 29 13.50 -5.89 17.50
C THR A 29 12.85 -6.05 16.13
N PHE A 30 13.16 -5.13 15.21
CA PHE A 30 12.68 -5.16 13.84
C PHE A 30 13.84 -5.20 12.86
N GLU A 31 13.68 -5.91 11.75
CA GLU A 31 14.61 -5.87 10.62
C GLU A 31 13.94 -5.23 9.40
N GLU A 32 14.71 -4.46 8.64
CA GLU A 32 14.22 -3.84 7.41
C GLU A 32 14.02 -4.89 6.32
N VAL A 33 12.84 -4.91 5.72
CA VAL A 33 12.50 -5.78 4.60
C VAL A 33 12.09 -4.96 3.38
N GLN A 34 12.49 -5.42 2.19
CA GLN A 34 12.06 -4.82 0.95
C GLN A 34 10.69 -5.42 0.57
N LEU A 35 9.73 -4.57 0.22
CA LEU A 35 8.43 -5.02 -0.28
C LEU A 35 8.47 -5.15 -1.80
N ALA A 36 7.72 -6.11 -2.33
CA ALA A 36 7.47 -6.24 -3.75
C ALA A 36 6.68 -5.02 -4.27
N GLU A 37 6.84 -4.71 -5.56
CA GLU A 37 6.07 -3.65 -6.21
C GLU A 37 4.61 -4.06 -6.47
N ARG A 38 4.32 -5.36 -6.48
CA ARG A 38 2.98 -5.92 -6.73
C ARG A 38 2.38 -6.47 -5.46
N GLY A 39 1.06 -6.37 -5.32
CA GLY A 39 0.31 -6.91 -4.19
C GLY A 39 -1.14 -7.18 -4.56
N GLU A 40 -1.95 -7.52 -3.57
CA GLU A 40 -3.34 -7.92 -3.75
C GLU A 40 -4.30 -7.04 -2.94
N ILE A 41 -5.38 -6.56 -3.56
CA ILE A 41 -6.45 -5.83 -2.87
C ILE A 41 -7.17 -6.77 -1.89
N GLN A 42 -7.12 -6.45 -0.60
CA GLN A 42 -7.89 -7.13 0.45
C GLN A 42 -9.28 -6.54 0.63
N THR A 43 -9.41 -5.23 0.45
CA THR A 43 -10.69 -4.51 0.42
C THR A 43 -10.49 -3.14 -0.22
N PHE A 44 -11.55 -2.55 -0.75
CA PHE A 44 -11.52 -1.23 -1.38
C PHE A 44 -12.83 -0.50 -1.19
N VAL A 45 -12.77 0.83 -1.35
CA VAL A 45 -13.95 1.69 -1.46
C VAL A 45 -13.75 2.69 -2.60
N VAL A 46 -14.84 3.13 -3.20
CA VAL A 46 -14.86 4.25 -4.15
C VAL A 46 -15.44 5.46 -3.45
N GLN A 47 -14.64 6.51 -3.31
CA GLN A 47 -15.07 7.75 -2.69
C GLN A 47 -15.75 8.63 -3.74
N GLU A 48 -17.07 8.78 -3.62
CA GLU A 48 -17.91 9.57 -4.53
C GLU A 48 -18.10 11.02 -4.06
N TYR A 49 -17.81 11.30 -2.79
CA TYR A 49 -18.00 12.61 -2.18
C TYR A 49 -16.83 12.96 -1.28
N LEU A 50 -16.07 13.98 -1.69
CA LEU A 50 -14.89 14.52 -1.02
C LEU A 50 -14.95 16.06 -1.08
N PRO A 51 -14.07 16.77 -0.34
CA PRO A 51 -13.88 18.21 -0.50
C PRO A 51 -13.71 18.61 -1.98
N ASP A 52 -14.18 19.81 -2.34
CA ASP A 52 -14.29 20.29 -3.73
C ASP A 52 -12.95 20.35 -4.48
N ASP A 53 -11.84 20.38 -3.75
CA ASP A 53 -10.46 20.41 -4.25
C ASP A 53 -9.90 19.01 -4.57
N ILE A 54 -10.66 17.93 -4.33
CA ILE A 54 -10.23 16.55 -4.60
C ILE A 54 -11.07 15.94 -5.73
N GLU A 55 -10.39 15.43 -6.75
CA GLU A 55 -11.05 14.73 -7.86
C GLU A 55 -11.74 13.43 -7.40
N VAL A 56 -13.00 13.26 -7.81
CA VAL A 56 -13.84 12.07 -7.60
C VAL A 56 -14.36 11.52 -8.95
N PRO A 57 -14.65 10.21 -9.07
CA PRO A 57 -14.53 9.15 -8.06
C PRO A 57 -13.07 8.82 -7.71
N GLN A 58 -12.77 8.65 -6.42
CA GLN A 58 -11.42 8.33 -5.94
C GLN A 58 -11.37 6.95 -5.25
N PRO A 59 -10.97 5.89 -5.97
CA PRO A 59 -10.79 4.57 -5.37
C PRO A 59 -9.58 4.53 -4.42
N LEU A 60 -9.73 3.83 -3.30
CA LEU A 60 -8.66 3.50 -2.37
C LEU A 60 -8.79 2.05 -1.91
N ALA A 61 -7.68 1.44 -1.52
CA ALA A 61 -7.65 0.05 -1.08
C ALA A 61 -6.72 -0.19 0.11
N ILE A 62 -7.02 -1.28 0.80
CA ILE A 62 -6.06 -2.00 1.63
C ILE A 62 -5.45 -3.10 0.76
N VAL A 63 -4.13 -3.08 0.64
CA VAL A 63 -3.34 -3.95 -0.22
C VAL A 63 -2.35 -4.72 0.64
N ASP A 64 -2.30 -6.03 0.48
CA ASP A 64 -1.21 -6.83 1.06
C ASP A 64 -0.07 -6.88 0.04
N LEU A 65 1.09 -6.34 0.44
CA LEU A 65 2.33 -6.37 -0.35
C LEU A 65 3.27 -7.43 0.23
N PRO A 66 3.61 -8.47 -0.52
CA PRO A 66 4.58 -9.46 -0.08
C PRO A 66 5.97 -8.83 0.04
N GLN A 67 6.85 -9.49 0.79
CA GLN A 67 8.27 -9.17 0.75
C GLN A 67 8.85 -9.52 -0.62
N ALA A 68 9.82 -8.74 -1.08
CA ALA A 68 10.38 -8.85 -2.42
C ALA A 68 11.15 -10.16 -2.65
N ASP A 69 11.69 -10.76 -1.59
CA ASP A 69 12.33 -12.07 -1.64
C ASP A 69 11.34 -13.24 -1.54
N GLY A 70 10.05 -12.95 -1.36
CA GLY A 70 8.99 -13.94 -1.21
C GLY A 70 9.00 -14.65 0.15
N SER A 71 9.77 -14.17 1.11
CA SER A 71 9.80 -14.69 2.47
C SER A 71 8.81 -13.96 3.38
N GLY A 72 8.46 -14.59 4.50
CA GLY A 72 7.69 -13.96 5.57
C GLY A 72 6.25 -13.57 5.23
N GLU A 73 5.66 -12.74 6.09
CA GLU A 73 4.31 -12.20 5.91
C GLU A 73 4.30 -10.98 5.00
N SER A 74 3.15 -10.70 4.37
CA SER A 74 2.93 -9.45 3.64
C SER A 74 2.77 -8.26 4.58
N ALA A 75 3.25 -7.10 4.17
CA ALA A 75 2.87 -5.83 4.78
C ALA A 75 1.46 -5.43 4.31
N ARG A 76 0.61 -5.01 5.24
CA ARG A 76 -0.70 -4.43 4.92
C ARG A 76 -0.59 -2.93 4.75
N VAL A 77 -0.91 -2.44 3.56
CA VAL A 77 -0.72 -1.04 3.14
C VAL A 77 -2.06 -0.43 2.75
N TYR A 78 -2.25 0.84 3.11
CA TYR A 78 -3.35 1.67 2.62
C TYR A 78 -2.85 2.53 1.46
N GLY A 79 -3.59 2.61 0.36
CA GLY A 79 -3.20 3.48 -0.75
C GLY A 79 -4.34 3.82 -1.70
N LEU A 80 -4.20 4.97 -2.37
CA LEU A 80 -5.10 5.40 -3.45
C LEU A 80 -4.82 4.60 -4.72
N LEU A 81 -5.85 4.37 -5.52
CA LEU A 81 -5.70 3.82 -6.85
C LEU A 81 -5.65 4.93 -7.90
N THR A 82 -4.97 4.64 -8.99
CA THR A 82 -4.79 5.54 -10.13
C THR A 82 -4.74 4.72 -11.41
N GLU A 83 -4.93 5.35 -12.57
CA GLU A 83 -4.74 4.71 -13.89
C GLU A 83 -5.53 3.39 -14.07
N THR A 84 -6.68 3.24 -13.37
CA THR A 84 -7.48 2.01 -13.25
C THR A 84 -8.95 2.32 -13.46
N GLU A 85 -9.65 1.50 -14.25
CA GLU A 85 -11.11 1.62 -14.43
C GLU A 85 -11.82 0.96 -13.24
N LEU A 86 -12.94 1.54 -12.78
CA LEU A 86 -13.60 1.08 -11.55
C LEU A 86 -14.14 -0.36 -11.67
N GLU A 87 -14.52 -0.78 -12.88
CA GLU A 87 -15.02 -2.11 -13.17
C GLU A 87 -13.93 -3.20 -13.08
N GLU A 88 -12.65 -2.82 -13.09
CA GLU A 88 -11.52 -3.74 -12.89
C GLU A 88 -11.28 -4.07 -11.41
N LEU A 89 -11.92 -3.33 -10.50
CA LEU A 89 -11.70 -3.45 -9.07
C LEU A 89 -12.55 -4.56 -8.45
N SER A 90 -11.89 -5.47 -7.76
CA SER A 90 -12.49 -6.51 -6.94
C SER A 90 -11.54 -6.86 -5.79
N VAL A 91 -12.08 -7.46 -4.73
CA VAL A 91 -11.23 -8.12 -3.73
C VAL A 91 -10.47 -9.24 -4.42
N GLY A 92 -9.16 -9.33 -4.19
CA GLY A 92 -8.26 -10.27 -4.86
C GLY A 92 -7.62 -9.73 -6.15
N THR A 93 -7.96 -8.52 -6.60
CA THR A 93 -7.32 -7.92 -7.78
C THR A 93 -5.84 -7.63 -7.49
N GLU A 94 -4.95 -8.07 -8.37
CA GLU A 94 -3.53 -7.72 -8.34
C GLU A 94 -3.35 -6.23 -8.69
N VAL A 95 -2.52 -5.53 -7.93
CA VAL A 95 -2.15 -4.14 -8.17
C VAL A 95 -0.65 -3.95 -8.11
N VAL A 96 -0.16 -2.87 -8.73
CA VAL A 96 1.25 -2.49 -8.72
C VAL A 96 1.43 -1.07 -8.20
N ALA A 97 2.42 -0.86 -7.34
CA ALA A 97 2.80 0.44 -6.80
C ALA A 97 3.38 1.34 -7.89
N ARG A 98 2.94 2.60 -7.92
CA ARG A 98 3.33 3.64 -8.87
C ARG A 98 3.70 4.90 -8.12
N PHE A 99 4.92 5.37 -8.34
CA PHE A 99 5.32 6.68 -7.84
C PHE A 99 4.57 7.77 -8.62
N ARG A 100 3.75 8.54 -7.92
CA ARG A 100 2.85 9.56 -8.47
C ARG A 100 2.74 10.73 -7.50
N GLU A 101 2.31 11.86 -8.03
CA GLU A 101 1.83 12.95 -7.20
C GLU A 101 0.57 12.50 -6.45
N LEU A 102 0.57 12.69 -5.13
CA LEU A 102 -0.52 12.34 -4.24
C LEU A 102 -1.49 13.52 -4.10
N PHE A 103 -0.94 14.68 -3.76
CA PHE A 103 -1.61 15.98 -3.69
C PHE A 103 -0.55 17.10 -3.80
N ASP A 104 -0.99 18.33 -3.96
CA ASP A 104 -0.17 19.54 -3.93
C ASP A 104 -0.35 20.31 -2.62
N ASP A 105 0.73 20.92 -2.12
CA ASP A 105 0.72 21.92 -1.06
C ASP A 105 1.10 23.28 -1.68
N GLY A 106 0.11 23.91 -2.33
CA GLY A 106 0.32 25.10 -3.14
C GLY A 106 1.15 24.79 -4.39
N GLU A 107 2.35 25.34 -4.50
CA GLU A 107 3.24 25.08 -5.64
C GLU A 107 4.14 23.84 -5.45
N ARG A 108 3.98 23.10 -4.34
CA ARG A 108 4.85 21.97 -3.99
C ARG A 108 4.13 20.64 -4.21
N PRO A 109 4.51 19.86 -5.24
CA PRO A 109 3.93 18.54 -5.45
C PRO A 109 4.43 17.56 -4.38
N ILE A 110 3.50 16.89 -3.70
CA ILE A 110 3.79 15.83 -2.73
C ILE A 110 3.68 14.49 -3.45
N ASN A 111 4.82 13.84 -3.68
CA ASN A 111 4.88 12.55 -4.36
C ASN A 111 4.88 11.40 -3.36
N SER A 112 4.14 10.33 -3.69
CA SER A 112 4.09 9.08 -2.94
C SER A 112 3.73 7.92 -3.86
N PHE A 113 3.48 6.75 -3.29
CA PHE A 113 2.98 5.60 -4.03
C PHE A 113 1.44 5.61 -4.08
N LYS A 114 0.91 5.47 -5.29
CA LYS A 114 -0.46 5.03 -5.58
C LYS A 114 -0.41 3.61 -6.15
N PHE A 115 -1.55 2.94 -6.27
CA PHE A 115 -1.65 1.62 -6.89
C PHE A 115 -2.36 1.70 -8.24
N SER A 116 -2.01 0.83 -9.19
CA SER A 116 -2.81 0.65 -10.40
C SER A 116 -2.96 -0.82 -10.75
N VAL A 117 -4.04 -1.18 -11.45
CA VAL A 117 -4.16 -2.51 -12.05
C VAL A 117 -3.07 -2.66 -13.12
N PRO A 118 -2.30 -3.76 -13.14
CA PRO A 118 -1.26 -3.98 -14.12
C PRO A 118 -1.85 -4.00 -15.54
N ARG A 119 -1.43 -3.04 -16.38
CA ARG A 119 -1.77 -3.08 -17.80
C ARG A 119 -1.00 -4.21 -18.48
N GLU A 120 -1.70 -5.07 -19.22
CA GLU A 120 -1.04 -6.02 -20.12
C GLU A 120 -0.23 -5.24 -21.16
N VAL A 121 1.08 -5.49 -21.21
CA VAL A 121 1.89 -5.02 -22.33
C VAL A 121 1.47 -5.84 -23.53
N LYS A 122 0.70 -5.25 -24.45
CA LYS A 122 0.44 -5.83 -25.77
C LYS A 122 1.81 -6.18 -26.39
N ARG A 123 2.10 -7.48 -26.47
CA ARG A 123 3.27 -8.02 -27.19
C ARG A 123 2.99 -8.03 -28.69
#